data_AF-A0A561BRE4-F1
#
_entry.id   AF-A0A561BRE4-F1
#
_cell.length_a   1.000
_cell.length_b   1.000
_cell.length_c   1.000
_cell.angle_alpha   90.00
_cell.angle_beta   90.00
_cell.angle_gamma   90.00
#
_symmetry.space_group_name_H-M   'P 1'
#
loop_
_entity.id
_entity.type
_entity.pdbx_description
1 polymer ?
#
loop_
_entity_poly.entity_id
_entity_poly.type
_entity_poly.pdbx_seq_one_letter_code
_entity_poly.pdbx_strand_id
1 'polypeptide(L)'
;MYTTTAHPLTQPLARPPLRRRRDRNAVPALWRQVVRSGAKEDDRTVQREPDRSAFSQLEIYDAVLRAFERRAEVLDTIAAASDRDAAVGRVRDLLAVSPAQAGAVVDLPLHRFTTGTRDRVARRADELRQALTR
;
A
#
# COMPACT_ATOMS: atom_id res chain seq x y z
N MET A 1 29.21 -64.05 31.09
CA MET A 1 27.86 -63.57 30.73
C MET A 1 27.84 -62.06 30.87
N TYR A 2 27.89 -61.31 29.76
CA TYR A 2 27.44 -59.92 29.69
C TYR A 2 26.94 -59.67 28.26
N THR A 3 25.62 -59.51 28.11
CA THR A 3 24.94 -59.12 26.87
C THR A 3 24.92 -57.60 26.81
N THR A 4 25.64 -57.02 25.85
CA THR A 4 25.58 -55.58 25.57
C THR A 4 24.33 -55.29 24.73
N THR A 5 23.39 -54.53 25.29
CA THR A 5 22.18 -54.06 24.62
C THR A 5 22.52 -52.80 23.84
N ALA A 6 22.40 -52.85 22.51
CA ALA A 6 22.49 -51.67 21.66
C ALA A 6 21.18 -50.86 21.76
N HIS A 7 21.27 -49.61 22.22
CA HIS A 7 20.18 -48.63 22.14
C HIS A 7 20.10 -48.02 20.73
N PRO A 8 18.91 -47.88 20.13
CA PRO A 8 18.77 -47.18 18.86
C PRO A 8 18.88 -45.66 19.03
N LEU A 9 19.71 -45.05 18.19
CA LEU A 9 19.87 -43.59 18.10
C LEU A 9 18.57 -42.93 17.62
N THR A 10 18.01 -42.05 18.45
CA THR A 10 16.89 -41.16 18.09
C THR A 10 17.35 -40.18 17.01
N GLN A 11 16.75 -40.24 15.81
CA GLN A 11 16.96 -39.22 14.78
C GLN A 11 16.31 -37.89 15.21
N PRO A 12 16.98 -36.74 15.02
CA PRO A 12 16.34 -35.44 15.23
C PRO A 12 15.36 -35.15 14.08
N LEU A 13 14.08 -34.98 14.42
CA LEU A 13 13.05 -34.51 13.49
C LEU A 13 13.41 -33.13 12.97
N ALA A 14 13.67 -33.03 11.66
CA ALA A 14 13.88 -31.78 10.96
C ALA A 14 12.63 -30.90 11.07
N ARG A 15 12.78 -29.71 11.67
CA ARG A 15 11.72 -28.68 11.68
C ARG A 15 11.54 -28.12 10.26
N PRO A 16 10.31 -28.05 9.71
CA PRO A 16 10.09 -27.38 8.44
C PRO A 16 10.33 -25.87 8.59
N PRO A 17 10.83 -25.19 7.54
CA PRO A 17 11.04 -23.75 7.60
C PRO A 17 9.68 -23.05 7.73
N LEU A 18 9.59 -22.13 8.69
CA LEU A 18 8.46 -21.21 8.81
C LEU A 18 8.30 -20.50 7.46
N ARG A 19 7.19 -20.77 6.76
CA ARG A 19 6.77 -19.97 5.61
C ARG A 19 6.65 -18.53 6.09
N ARG A 20 7.65 -17.70 5.78
CA ARG A 20 7.52 -16.24 5.88
C ARG A 20 6.27 -15.88 5.10
N ARG A 21 5.23 -15.41 5.81
CA ARG A 21 4.13 -14.69 5.16
C ARG A 21 4.81 -13.56 4.42
N ARG A 22 4.77 -13.67 3.10
CA ARG A 22 5.13 -12.58 2.21
C ARG A 22 3.97 -11.62 2.38
N ASP A 23 4.06 -10.75 3.38
CA ASP A 23 3.26 -9.53 3.41
C ASP A 23 3.71 -8.74 2.20
N ARG A 24 3.10 -9.07 1.06
CA ARG A 24 2.95 -8.14 -0.03
C ARG A 24 2.14 -7.01 0.61
N ASN A 25 2.83 -6.01 1.17
CA ASN A 25 2.37 -4.63 1.05
C ASN A 25 2.31 -4.36 -0.45
N ALA A 26 1.24 -4.90 -1.03
CA ALA A 26 0.78 -4.60 -2.34
C ALA A 26 0.46 -3.12 -2.22
N VAL A 27 1.35 -2.30 -2.78
CA VAL A 27 0.95 -1.08 -3.46
C VAL A 27 -0.48 -1.32 -3.95
N PRO A 28 -1.50 -0.66 -3.35
CA PRO A 28 -2.89 -1.03 -3.59
C PRO A 28 -3.07 -1.15 -5.09
N ALA A 29 -3.75 -2.20 -5.58
CA ALA A 29 -3.82 -2.48 -7.03
C ALA A 29 -4.16 -1.23 -7.86
N LEU A 30 -4.89 -0.29 -7.26
CA LEU A 30 -5.22 1.05 -7.72
C LEU A 30 -4.02 1.93 -8.14
N TRP A 31 -2.87 1.82 -7.48
CA TRP A 31 -1.66 2.59 -7.80
C TRP A 31 -0.90 2.05 -9.03
N ARG A 32 -1.17 0.81 -9.45
CA ARG A 32 -0.55 0.24 -10.65
C ARG A 32 -0.96 1.01 -11.90
N GLN A 33 -2.17 1.58 -11.93
CA GLN A 33 -2.68 2.31 -13.08
C GLN A 33 -2.16 3.76 -13.13
N VAL A 34 -2.03 4.42 -11.97
CA VAL A 34 -1.45 5.78 -11.87
C VAL A 34 0.01 5.83 -12.30
N VAL A 35 0.75 4.74 -12.08
CA VAL A 35 2.21 4.68 -12.29
C VAL A 35 2.61 4.01 -13.60
N ARG A 36 1.75 3.19 -14.23
CA ARG A 36 2.12 2.34 -15.39
C ARG A 36 1.62 2.81 -16.76
N SER A 37 0.84 3.89 -16.89
CA SER A 37 0.46 4.43 -18.22
C SER A 37 1.63 5.19 -18.88
N GLY A 38 2.68 4.46 -19.18
CA GLY A 38 3.71 4.74 -20.19
C GLY A 38 4.07 3.49 -21.01
N ALA A 39 3.49 2.31 -20.70
CA ALA A 39 3.69 1.10 -21.49
C ALA A 39 2.40 0.27 -21.57
N LYS A 40 1.90 0.23 -22.81
CA LYS A 40 0.92 -0.66 -23.45
C LYS A 40 0.06 -1.58 -22.55
N GLU A 41 -1.23 -1.31 -22.68
CA GLU A 41 -2.40 -2.01 -22.17
C GLU A 41 -2.48 -3.44 -22.69
N ASP A 42 -2.66 -4.42 -21.80
CA ASP A 42 -3.33 -5.67 -22.16
C ASP A 42 -3.95 -6.38 -20.95
N ASP A 43 -5.05 -7.04 -21.28
CA ASP A 43 -5.81 -8.08 -20.58
C ASP A 43 -6.88 -7.73 -19.54
N ARG A 44 -8.09 -8.24 -19.86
CA ARG A 44 -9.41 -8.03 -19.27
C ARG A 44 -9.66 -9.11 -18.22
N THR A 45 -10.00 -8.75 -16.98
CA THR A 45 -10.85 -9.62 -16.14
C THR A 45 -11.53 -8.84 -15.00
N VAL A 46 -12.86 -9.00 -14.92
CA VAL A 46 -13.79 -8.64 -13.83
C VAL A 46 -14.26 -7.17 -13.78
N GLN A 47 -15.37 -6.86 -14.47
CA GLN A 47 -16.22 -5.68 -14.20
C GLN A 47 -16.87 -5.83 -12.80
N ARG A 48 -16.15 -5.40 -11.75
CA ARG A 48 -16.73 -5.05 -10.44
C ARG A 48 -17.24 -3.62 -10.53
N GLU A 49 -18.49 -3.37 -10.12
CA GLU A 49 -19.14 -2.05 -9.92
C GLU A 49 -18.22 -0.87 -10.27
N PRO A 50 -18.12 -0.49 -11.56
CA PRO A 50 -17.09 0.43 -12.06
C PRO A 50 -17.09 1.76 -11.31
N ASP A 51 -18.28 2.25 -10.98
CA ASP A 51 -18.48 3.54 -10.34
C ASP A 51 -17.97 3.53 -8.90
N ARG A 52 -18.29 2.49 -8.10
CA ARG A 52 -17.81 2.39 -6.70
C ARG A 52 -16.28 2.30 -6.63
N SER A 53 -15.67 1.61 -7.59
CA SER A 53 -14.21 1.56 -7.73
C SER A 53 -13.62 2.92 -8.10
N ALA A 54 -14.28 3.67 -8.99
CA ALA A 54 -13.88 5.01 -9.39
C ALA A 54 -13.99 6.01 -8.23
N PHE A 55 -15.09 6.01 -7.47
CA PHE A 55 -15.20 6.82 -6.25
C PHE A 55 -14.10 6.50 -5.23
N SER A 56 -13.82 5.21 -5.00
CA SER A 56 -12.77 4.78 -4.07
C SER A 56 -11.36 5.22 -4.52
N GLN A 57 -11.10 5.27 -5.83
CA GLN A 57 -9.84 5.79 -6.37
C GLN A 57 -9.72 7.30 -6.20
N LEU A 58 -10.80 8.03 -6.45
CA LEU A 58 -10.85 9.48 -6.27
C LEU A 58 -10.57 9.85 -4.81
N GLU A 59 -11.17 9.13 -3.86
CA GLU A 59 -10.90 9.29 -2.42
C GLU A 59 -9.41 9.15 -2.08
N ILE A 60 -8.71 8.19 -2.69
CA ILE A 60 -7.27 8.01 -2.49
C ILE A 60 -6.48 9.17 -3.09
N TYR A 61 -6.81 9.61 -4.30
CA TYR A 61 -6.14 10.77 -4.91
C TYR A 61 -6.31 12.03 -4.07
N ASP A 62 -7.50 12.24 -3.50
CA ASP A 62 -7.77 13.39 -2.66
C ASP A 62 -6.96 13.36 -1.36
N ALA A 63 -6.82 12.19 -0.74
CA ALA A 63 -5.95 12.03 0.41
C ALA A 63 -4.47 12.29 0.08
N VAL A 64 -4.01 11.82 -1.08
CA VAL A 64 -2.64 12.06 -1.56
C VAL A 64 -2.42 13.54 -1.85
N LEU A 65 -3.35 14.23 -2.50
CA LEU A 65 -3.26 15.66 -2.76
C LEU A 65 -3.21 16.46 -1.46
N ARG A 66 -4.06 16.13 -0.48
CA ARG A 66 -3.98 16.72 0.87
C ARG A 66 -2.61 16.50 1.52
N ALA A 67 -2.03 15.32 1.36
CA ALA A 67 -0.69 15.02 1.87
C ALA A 67 0.39 15.86 1.17
N PHE A 68 0.25 16.18 -0.12
CA PHE A 68 1.17 17.07 -0.84
C PHE A 68 1.11 18.52 -0.36
N GLU A 69 -0.08 19.04 -0.02
CA GLU A 69 -0.23 20.40 0.53
C GLU A 69 0.47 20.55 1.89
N ARG A 70 0.63 19.45 2.63
CA ARG A 70 1.28 19.39 3.96
C ARG A 70 2.50 18.47 3.97
N ARG A 71 3.23 18.41 2.85
CA ARG A 71 4.28 17.40 2.62
C ARG A 71 5.30 17.29 3.74
N ALA A 72 5.85 18.42 4.21
CA ALA A 72 6.87 18.42 5.26
C ALA A 72 6.30 17.82 6.56
N GLU A 73 5.13 18.32 6.98
CA GLU A 73 4.46 17.87 8.20
C GLU A 73 4.07 16.38 8.14
N VAL A 74 3.64 15.88 6.97
CA VAL A 74 3.36 14.45 6.76
C VAL A 74 4.63 13.61 6.91
N LEU A 75 5.73 14.03 6.28
CA LEU A 75 7.00 13.31 6.36
C LEU A 75 7.57 13.33 7.79
N ASP A 76 7.47 14.46 8.48
CA ASP A 76 7.86 14.59 9.89
C ASP A 76 7.01 13.70 10.79
N THR A 77 5.70 13.66 10.55
CA THR A 77 4.76 12.80 11.28
C THR A 77 5.08 11.32 11.11
N ILE A 78 5.42 10.89 9.89
CA ILE A 78 5.84 9.51 9.59
C ILE A 78 7.18 9.21 10.26
N ALA A 79 8.16 10.11 10.16
CA ALA A 79 9.48 9.92 10.76
C ALA A 79 9.44 9.83 12.30
N ALA A 80 8.49 10.52 12.94
CA ALA A 80 8.31 10.50 14.39
C ALA A 80 7.54 9.26 14.92
N ALA A 81 6.99 8.41 14.03
CA ALA A 81 6.21 7.23 14.44
C ALA A 81 7.12 6.04 14.81
N SER A 82 6.67 5.22 15.77
CA SER A 82 7.41 4.02 16.22
C SER A 82 7.45 2.92 15.15
N ASP A 83 6.40 2.85 14.35
CA ASP A 83 6.15 1.82 13.35
C ASP A 83 5.14 2.32 12.32
N ARG A 84 4.89 1.49 11.31
CA ARG A 84 3.98 1.81 10.21
C ARG A 84 2.55 2.04 10.69
N ASP A 85 2.03 1.25 11.62
CA ASP A 85 0.63 1.36 12.04
C ASP A 85 0.41 2.64 12.88
N ALA A 86 1.38 2.99 13.71
CA ALA A 86 1.44 4.29 14.38
C ALA A 86 1.51 5.45 13.37
N ALA A 87 2.30 5.33 12.30
CA ALA A 87 2.36 6.34 11.24
C ALA A 87 1.00 6.49 10.54
N VAL A 88 0.33 5.39 10.19
CA VAL A 88 -1.00 5.40 9.58
C VAL A 88 -2.03 6.08 10.49
N GLY A 89 -2.03 5.76 11.79
CA GLY A 89 -2.92 6.39 12.77
C GLY A 89 -2.71 7.91 12.84
N ARG A 90 -1.45 8.36 12.93
CA ARG A 90 -1.14 9.79 13.01
C ARG A 90 -1.44 10.54 11.72
N VAL A 91 -1.11 9.99 10.56
CA VAL A 91 -1.42 10.61 9.26
C VAL A 91 -2.93 10.67 9.01
N ARG A 92 -3.68 9.66 9.46
CA ARG A 92 -5.15 9.67 9.43
C ARG A 92 -5.71 10.88 10.17
N ASP A 93 -5.24 11.08 11.40
CA ASP A 93 -5.70 12.17 12.26
C ASP A 93 -5.24 13.53 11.72
N LEU A 94 -4.00 13.61 11.22
CA LEU A 94 -3.42 14.80 10.60
C LEU A 94 -4.25 15.28 9.40
N LEU A 95 -4.62 14.36 8.49
CA LEU A 95 -5.26 14.70 7.22
C LEU A 95 -6.80 14.62 7.25
N ALA A 96 -7.38 14.18 8.37
CA ALA A 96 -8.81 13.89 8.52
C ALA A 96 -9.34 13.00 7.39
N VAL A 97 -8.73 11.82 7.22
CA VAL A 97 -9.06 10.84 6.18
C VAL A 97 -9.36 9.47 6.78
N SER A 98 -9.82 8.51 5.97
CA SER A 98 -10.01 7.13 6.41
C SER A 98 -8.67 6.40 6.65
N PRO A 99 -8.66 5.30 7.44
CA PRO A 99 -7.46 4.48 7.63
C PRO A 99 -6.89 3.94 6.31
N ALA A 100 -7.74 3.59 5.34
CA ALA A 100 -7.30 3.10 4.04
C ALA A 100 -6.58 4.18 3.22
N GLN A 101 -7.12 5.40 3.23
CA GLN A 101 -6.50 6.58 2.60
C GLN A 101 -5.17 6.93 3.26
N ALA A 102 -5.11 6.96 4.59
CA ALA A 102 -3.87 7.20 5.33
C ALA A 102 -2.81 6.12 5.04
N GLY A 103 -3.22 4.86 4.98
CA GLY A 103 -2.35 3.74 4.56
C GLY A 103 -1.75 3.96 3.19
N ALA A 104 -2.55 4.39 2.21
CA ALA A 104 -2.07 4.69 0.86
C ALA A 104 -1.03 5.83 0.83
N VAL A 105 -1.17 6.84 1.71
CA VAL A 105 -0.19 7.94 1.85
C VAL A 105 1.11 7.43 2.48
N VAL A 106 1.03 6.67 3.58
CA VAL A 106 2.20 6.14 4.29
C VAL A 106 3.00 5.15 3.43
N ASP A 107 2.32 4.36 2.60
CA ASP A 107 2.96 3.40 1.70
C ASP A 107 3.52 4.04 0.42
N LEU A 108 3.33 5.35 0.21
CA LEU A 108 3.85 6.03 -0.97
C LEU A 108 5.38 6.08 -0.92
N PRO A 109 6.10 5.56 -1.93
CA PRO A 109 7.55 5.62 -1.93
C PRO A 109 8.05 7.06 -1.88
N LEU A 110 9.06 7.35 -1.04
CA LEU A 110 9.52 8.72 -0.80
C LEU A 110 9.91 9.49 -2.07
N HIS A 111 10.52 8.83 -3.07
CA HIS A 111 10.85 9.44 -4.37
C HIS A 111 9.63 9.92 -5.18
N ARG A 112 8.40 9.57 -4.76
CA ARG A 112 7.15 10.02 -5.36
C ARG A 112 6.59 11.28 -4.72
N PHE A 113 7.14 11.78 -3.61
CA PHE A 113 6.77 13.07 -3.01
C PHE A 113 7.35 14.29 -3.76
N THR A 114 7.26 14.26 -5.09
CA THR A 114 7.74 15.31 -6.01
C THR A 114 6.57 16.10 -6.61
N THR A 115 6.82 17.37 -6.96
CA THR A 115 5.81 18.26 -7.59
C THR A 115 5.24 17.64 -8.87
N GLY A 116 6.09 17.08 -9.74
CA GLY A 116 5.60 16.41 -10.95
C GLY A 116 4.71 15.19 -10.67
N THR A 117 4.83 14.53 -9.50
CA THR A 117 3.88 13.48 -9.11
C THR A 117 2.56 14.06 -8.63
N ARG A 118 2.59 15.14 -7.82
CA ARG A 118 1.38 15.89 -7.43
C ARG A 118 0.57 16.28 -8.66
N ASP A 119 1.22 16.89 -9.66
CA ASP A 119 0.52 17.41 -10.85
C ASP A 119 -0.15 16.29 -11.66
N ARG A 120 0.50 15.12 -11.75
CA ARG A 120 -0.11 13.94 -12.38
C ARG A 120 -1.31 13.43 -11.58
N VAL A 121 -1.22 13.37 -10.25
CA VAL A 121 -2.33 12.93 -9.39
C VAL A 121 -3.50 13.90 -9.49
N ALA A 122 -3.24 15.22 -9.49
CA ALA A 122 -4.25 16.26 -9.65
C ALA A 122 -5.02 16.09 -10.96
N ARG A 123 -4.30 15.98 -12.08
CA ARG A 123 -4.91 15.75 -13.39
C ARG A 123 -5.78 14.48 -13.42
N ARG A 124 -5.31 13.38 -12.83
CA ARG A 124 -6.08 12.12 -12.77
C ARG A 124 -7.33 12.24 -11.90
N ALA A 125 -7.26 12.97 -10.78
CA ALA A 125 -8.43 13.25 -9.95
C ALA A 125 -9.47 14.06 -10.72
N ASP A 126 -9.04 15.06 -11.49
CA ASP A 126 -9.94 15.88 -12.29
C ASP A 126 -10.59 15.10 -13.44
N GLU A 127 -9.82 14.27 -14.16
CA GLU A 127 -10.34 13.33 -15.17
C GLU A 127 -11.43 12.43 -14.55
N LEU A 128 -11.17 11.89 -13.36
CA LEU A 128 -12.08 10.96 -12.68
C LEU A 128 -13.34 11.65 -12.16
N ARG A 129 -13.23 12.87 -11.61
CA ARG A 129 -14.39 13.70 -11.22
C ARG A 129 -15.30 13.99 -12.40
N GLN A 130 -14.72 14.36 -13.54
CA GLN A 130 -15.50 14.62 -14.76
C GLN A 130 -16.23 13.37 -15.25
N ALA A 131 -15.58 12.20 -15.18
CA ALA A 131 -16.19 10.93 -15.57
C ALA A 131 -17.35 10.53 -14.64
N LEU A 132 -17.24 10.78 -13.33
CA LEU A 132 -18.25 10.43 -12.33
C LEU A 132 -19.46 11.38 -12.29
N THR A 133 -19.35 12.56 -12.91
CA THR A 133 -20.43 13.56 -12.94
C THR A 133 -21.31 13.43 -14.19
N ARG A 134 -20.85 12.69 -15.22
CA ARG A 134 -21.62 12.41 -16.43
C ARG A 134 -22.60 11.26 -16.23
#